data_AF-A0A151TDZ0-F1
#
_entry.id   AF-A0A151TDZ0-F1
#
_cell.length_a   1.000
_cell.length_b   1.000
_cell.length_c   1.000
_cell.angle_alpha   90.00
_cell.angle_beta   90.00
_cell.angle_gamma   90.00
#
_symmetry.space_group_name_H-M   'P 1'
#
loop_
_entity.id
_entity.type
_entity.pdbx_description
1 polymer ?
#
loop_
_entity_poly.entity_id
_entity_poly.type
_entity_poly.pdbx_seq_one_letter_code
_entity_poly.pdbx_strand_id
1 'polypeptide(L)' 'MLIIKITQSNSQCPICLERFEVGCEAKKMPCDQILRIIHLERSSMEEGKI' A
#
# COMPACT_ATOMS: atom_id res chain seq x y z
N MET A 1 -8.98 7.84 1.50
CA MET A 1 -7.56 7.51 1.30
C MET A 1 -6.75 8.38 2.24
N LEU A 2 -5.99 7.77 3.15
CA LEU A 2 -5.24 8.47 4.21
C LEU A 2 -3.75 8.18 4.06
N ILE A 3 -2.90 9.19 4.25
CA ILE A 3 -1.45 8.97 4.33
C ILE A 3 -1.15 8.57 5.78
N ILE A 4 -0.46 7.44 5.94
CA ILE A 4 -0.02 6.89 7.23
C ILE A 4 1.49 6.70 7.20
N LYS A 5 2.14 6.79 8.36
CA LYS A 5 3.52 6.32 8.52
C LYS A 5 3.53 4.88 8.98
N ILE A 6 4.33 4.06 8.34
CA ILE A 6 4.51 2.67 8.73
C ILE A 6 5.31 2.64 10.03
N THR A 7 4.72 2.10 11.09
CA THR A 7 5.37 1.92 12.39
C THR A 7 5.82 0.49 12.66
N GLN A 8 5.42 -0.47 11.81
CA GLN A 8 5.78 -1.89 11.90
C GLN A 8 6.12 -2.46 10.53
N SER A 9 7.20 -3.23 10.43
CA SER A 9 7.69 -3.86 9.20
C SER A 9 6.97 -5.15 8.81
N ASN A 10 5.94 -5.55 9.56
CA ASN A 10 5.18 -6.79 9.30
C ASN A 10 4.17 -6.66 8.15
N SER A 11 3.95 -5.45 7.64
CA SER A 11 3.11 -5.23 6.46
C SER A 11 3.94 -5.38 5.18
N GLN A 12 3.35 -5.94 4.13
CA GLN A 12 3.96 -6.06 2.79
C GLN A 12 3.08 -5.34 1.77
N CYS A 13 3.72 -4.68 0.80
CA CYS A 13 3.00 -4.06 -0.31
C CYS A 13 2.46 -5.17 -1.23
N PRO A 14 1.14 -5.29 -1.45
CA PRO A 14 0.57 -6.33 -2.30
C PRO A 14 0.96 -6.19 -3.79
N ILE A 15 1.45 -5.00 -4.20
CA ILE A 15 1.79 -4.71 -5.60
C ILE A 15 3.19 -5.24 -5.97
N CYS A 16 4.20 -4.90 -5.17
CA CYS A 16 5.58 -5.31 -5.43
C CYS A 16 6.05 -6.47 -4.53
N LEU A 17 5.21 -6.92 -3.59
CA LEU A 17 5.53 -7.92 -2.57
C LEU A 17 6.77 -7.57 -1.74
N GLU A 18 7.14 -6.29 -1.68
CA GLU A 18 8.21 -5.81 -0.81
C GLU A 18 7.68 -5.43 0.57
N ARG A 19 8.48 -5.68 1.60
CA ARG A 19 8.14 -5.28 2.96
C ARG A 19 8.17 -3.76 3.09
N PHE A 20 7.26 -3.22 3.88
CA PHE A 20 7.33 -1.80 4.22
C PHE A 20 8.50 -1.55 5.17
N GLU A 21 9.23 -0.47 4.92
CA GLU A 21 10.25 0.03 5.83
C GLU A 21 9.58 0.88 6.91
N VAL A 22 10.05 0.75 8.16
CA VAL A 22 9.55 1.56 9.28
C VAL A 22 9.95 3.01 9.07
N GLY A 23 9.00 3.93 9.23
CA GLY A 23 9.18 5.35 8.97
C GLY A 23 8.80 5.78 7.54
N CYS A 24 8.58 4.83 6.63
CA CYS A 24 8.12 5.12 5.28
C CYS A 24 6.65 5.59 5.29
N GLU A 25 6.31 6.49 4.38
CA GLU A 25 4.93 6.95 4.18
C GLU A 25 4.20 6.02 3.21
N ALA A 26 3.02 5.59 3.62
CA ALA A 26 2.15 4.69 2.87
C ALA A 26 0.74 5.29 2.81
N LYS A 27 -0.07 4.80 1.88
CA LYS A 27 -1.48 5.16 1.77
C LYS A 27 -2.35 4.02 2.23
N LYS A 28 -3.23 4.31 3.18
CA LYS A 28 -4.33 3.44 3.55
C LYS A 28 -5.53 3.72 2.64
N MET A 29 -5.90 2.69 1.88
CA MET A 29 -7.10 2.68 1.05
C MET A 29 -8.34 2.47 1.91
N PRO A 30 -9.54 2.88 1.45
CA PRO A 30 -10.79 2.65 2.18
C PRO A 30 -11.15 1.16 2.30
N CYS A 31 -10.56 0.29 1.48
CA CYS A 31 -10.67 -1.17 1.57
C CYS A 31 -9.70 -1.79 2.61
N ASP A 32 -9.23 -1.00 3.59
CA ASP A 32 -8.25 -1.36 4.62
C ASP A 32 -6.87 -1.85 4.14
N GLN A 33 -6.62 -1.89 2.83
CA GLN A 33 -5.32 -2.22 2.28
C GLN A 33 -4.33 -1.05 2.38
N ILE A 34 -3.08 -1.36 2.70
CA ILE A 34 -1.98 -0.39 2.83
C ILE A 34 -1.07 -0.55 1.61
N LEU A 35 -0.85 0.55 0.89
CA LEU A 35 -0.04 0.61 -0.33
C LEU A 35 1.10 1.61 -0.19
N ARG A 36 2.25 1.36 -0.82
CA ARG A 36 3.31 2.38 -0.94
C ARG A 36 2.82 3.53 -1.80
N ILE A 37 3.21 4.76 -1.44
CA ILE A 37 2.85 5.97 -2.21
C ILE A 37 3.32 5.86 -3.66
N ILE A 38 4.53 5.33 -3.89
CA ILE A 38 5.11 5.16 -5.23
C ILE A 38 4.35 4.20 -6.16
N HIS A 39 3.49 3.33 -5.63
CA HIS A 39 2.74 2.36 -6.42
C HIS A 39 1.26 2.73 -6.59
N LEU A 40 0.82 3.85 -6.01
CA LEU A 40 -0.58 4.24 -6.00
C LEU A 40 -1.12 4.59 -7.39
N GLU A 41 -0.31 5.25 -8.23
CA GLU A 41 -0.72 5.66 -9.57
C GLU A 41 -0.86 4.48 -10.56
N ARG A 42 -0.41 3.28 -10.17
CA ARG A 42 -0.48 2.07 -10.98
C ARG A 42 -1.59 1.10 -10.56
N SER A 43 -2.26 1.36 -9.44
CA SER A 43 -3.23 0.42 -8.83
C SER A 43 -4.68 0.61 -9.30
N SER A 44 -4.94 1.45 -10.33
CA SER A 44 -6.28 1.64 -10.89
C SER A 44 -6.73 0.52 -11.86
N MET A 45 -5.91 -0.51 -12.08
CA MET A 45 -6.27 -1.71 -12.83
C MET A 45 -5.92 -2.92 -11.97
N GLU A 46 -6.87 -3.45 -11.21
CA GLU A 46 -7.10 -4.88 -10.91
C GLU A 46 -8.35 -5.06 -10.02
N GLU A 47 -9.40 -4.23 -10.20
CA GLU A 47 -10.76 -4.55 -9.73
C GLU A 47 -11.54 -5.06 -10.94
N GLY A 48 -11.29 -6.32 -11.32
CA GLY A 48 -11.85 -6.87 -12.55
C GLY A 48 -11.36 -8.27 -12.88
N LYS A 49 -11.40 -9.19 -11.92
CA LYS A 49 -11.29 -10.62 -12.21
C LYS A 49 -12.64 -11.27 -11.94
N ILE A 50 -13.43 -11.31 -13.02
CA ILE A 50 -14.69 -12.06 -13.16
C ILE A 50 -14.38 -13.56 -13.11
#